data_AF-A0A2M9B4X6-F1
#
_entry.id   AF-A0A2M9B4X6-F1
#
_cell.length_a   1.000
_cell.length_b   1.000
_cell.length_c   1.000
_cell.angle_alpha   90.00
_cell.angle_beta   90.00
_cell.angle_gamma   90.00
#
_symmetry.space_group_name_H-M   'P 1'
#
loop_
_entity.id
_entity.type
_entity.pdbx_description
1 polymer ?
#
loop_
_entity_poly.entity_id
_entity_poly.type
_entity_poly.pdbx_seq_one_letter_code
_entity_poly.pdbx_strand_id
1 'polypeptide(L)'
;MRPALDQLRLIEHHLLGCPTPAEAAQWQVRLLTDPELATDAMAQRQLYQTLHEAGRRQLRQELELIHSRFERQTRRRGWLHSATENLRRLLGKPRR
;
A
#
# COMPACT_ATOMS: atom_id res chain seq x y z
N MET A 1 -24.02 20.69 14.39
CA MET A 1 -22.89 19.90 13.84
C MET A 1 -21.59 20.38 14.49
N ARG A 2 -20.56 19.54 14.55
CA ARG A 2 -19.26 19.89 15.18
C ARG A 2 -18.41 20.66 14.14
N PRO A 3 -18.12 21.95 14.32
CA PRO A 3 -17.48 22.79 13.30
C PRO A 3 -16.12 22.22 12.83
N ALA A 4 -15.37 21.59 13.72
CA ALA A 4 -14.10 20.93 13.38
C ALA A 4 -14.26 19.80 12.36
N LEU A 5 -15.37 19.05 12.37
CA LEU A 5 -15.60 17.97 11.41
C LEU A 5 -15.97 18.52 10.03
N ASP A 6 -16.69 19.64 9.98
CA ASP A 6 -17.06 20.27 8.73
C ASP A 6 -15.83 20.88 8.03
N GLN A 7 -14.92 21.48 8.80
CA GLN A 7 -13.63 21.97 8.32
C GLN A 7 -12.76 20.83 7.76
N LEU A 8 -12.69 19.72 8.49
CA LEU A 8 -11.93 18.54 8.06
C LEU A 8 -12.49 17.95 6.76
N ARG A 9 -13.82 17.80 6.64
CA ARG A 9 -14.47 17.36 5.39
C ARG A 9 -14.19 18.29 4.21
N LEU A 10 -14.15 19.59 4.46
CA LEU A 10 -13.86 20.58 3.43
C LEU A 10 -12.41 20.46 2.94
N ILE A 11 -11.45 20.33 3.86
CA ILE A 11 -10.05 20.07 3.52
C ILE A 11 -9.92 18.77 2.72
N GLU A 12 -10.58 17.70 3.15
CA GLU A 12 -10.55 16.39 2.47
C GLU A 12 -11.12 16.45 1.05
N HIS A 13 -12.24 17.17 0.85
CA HIS A 13 -12.83 17.36 -0.49
C HIS A 13 -11.81 17.97 -1.46
N HIS A 14 -11.03 18.95 -1.01
CA HIS A 14 -10.04 19.61 -1.85
C HIS A 14 -8.72 18.86 -1.98
N LEU A 15 -8.30 18.11 -0.96
CA LEU A 15 -7.03 17.36 -1.00
C LEU A 15 -7.14 15.99 -1.69
N LEU A 16 -8.25 15.29 -1.49
CA LEU A 16 -8.44 13.90 -1.93
C LEU A 16 -9.55 13.74 -2.96
N GLY A 17 -10.47 14.71 -3.05
CA GLY A 17 -11.57 14.69 -4.01
C GLY A 17 -11.16 15.22 -5.39
N CYS A 18 -12.17 15.49 -6.21
CA CYS A 18 -12.03 16.10 -7.53
C CYS A 18 -12.85 17.40 -7.55
N PRO A 19 -12.34 18.50 -6.93
CA PRO A 19 -13.07 19.76 -6.91
C PRO A 19 -13.21 20.32 -8.33
N THR A 20 -14.32 21.01 -8.59
CA THR A 20 -14.49 21.72 -9.86
C THR A 20 -13.47 22.87 -9.98
N PRO A 21 -13.17 23.37 -11.20
CA PRO A 21 -12.24 24.49 -11.37
C PRO A 21 -12.64 25.74 -10.58
N ALA A 22 -13.95 26.00 -10.48
CA ALA A 22 -14.49 27.11 -9.68
C ALA A 22 -14.26 26.90 -8.18
N GLU A 23 -14.48 25.68 -7.68
CA GLU A 23 -14.20 25.31 -6.29
C GLU A 23 -12.70 25.40 -5.98
N ALA A 24 -11.83 24.97 -6.89
CA ALA A 24 -10.38 25.07 -6.73
C ALA A 24 -9.91 26.54 -6.63
N ALA A 25 -10.47 27.43 -7.47
CA ALA A 25 -10.16 28.85 -7.40
C ALA A 25 -10.63 29.48 -6.07
N GLN A 26 -11.84 29.16 -5.63
CA GLN A 26 -12.36 29.63 -4.33
C GLN A 26 -11.54 29.10 -3.16
N TRP A 27 -11.09 27.85 -3.24
CA TRP A 27 -10.20 27.24 -2.27
C TRP A 27 -8.85 27.96 -2.19
N GLN A 28 -8.24 28.31 -3.33
CA GLN A 28 -7.02 29.12 -3.35
C GLN A 28 -7.20 30.46 -2.64
N VAL A 29 -8.31 31.15 -2.89
CA VAL A 29 -8.61 32.42 -2.22
C VAL A 29 -8.72 32.21 -0.70
N ARG A 30 -9.43 31.16 -0.26
CA ARG A 30 -9.58 30.85 1.17
C ARG A 30 -8.24 30.58 1.84
N LEU A 31 -7.37 29.79 1.22
CA LEU A 31 -6.03 29.52 1.74
C LEU A 31 -5.16 30.78 1.88
N LEU A 32 -5.39 31.81 1.06
CA LEU A 32 -4.66 33.08 1.15
C LEU A 32 -5.24 34.00 2.23
N THR A 33 -6.55 33.92 2.49
CA THR A 33 -7.25 34.79 3.45
C THR A 33 -7.33 34.20 4.85
N ASP A 34 -7.22 32.89 4.99
CA ASP A 34 -7.33 32.15 6.26
C ASP A 34 -6.05 31.35 6.55
N PRO A 35 -5.14 31.89 7.37
CA PRO A 35 -3.85 31.26 7.66
C PRO A 35 -3.97 30.00 8.53
N GLU A 36 -5.02 29.87 9.34
CA GLU A 36 -5.27 28.68 10.17
C GLU A 36 -5.67 27.51 9.27
N LEU A 37 -6.63 27.75 8.37
CA LEU A 37 -7.05 26.78 7.35
C LEU A 37 -5.88 26.36 6.45
N ALA A 38 -4.99 27.29 6.08
CA ALA A 38 -3.82 26.98 5.27
C ALA A 38 -2.83 26.07 6.01
N THR A 39 -2.63 26.31 7.31
CA THR A 39 -1.76 25.49 8.16
C THR A 39 -2.34 24.08 8.31
N ASP A 40 -3.64 23.97 8.59
CA ASP A 40 -4.34 22.69 8.72
C ASP A 40 -4.28 21.88 7.42
N ALA A 41 -4.60 22.53 6.28
CA ALA A 41 -4.56 21.88 4.98
C ALA A 41 -3.14 21.39 4.61
N MET A 42 -2.11 22.17 4.94
CA MET A 42 -0.73 21.77 4.73
C MET A 42 -0.34 20.57 5.60
N ALA A 43 -0.67 20.61 6.89
CA ALA A 43 -0.40 19.51 7.83
C ALA A 43 -1.11 18.21 7.38
N GLN A 44 -2.37 18.31 6.98
CA GLN A 44 -3.17 17.17 6.53
C GLN A 44 -2.63 16.58 5.22
N ARG A 45 -2.17 17.43 4.29
CA ARG A 45 -1.48 16.98 3.07
C ARG A 45 -0.20 16.21 3.39
N GLN A 46 0.64 16.72 4.29
CA GLN A 46 1.89 16.04 4.70
C GLN A 46 1.61 14.71 5.39
N LEU A 47 0.58 14.66 6.24
CA LEU A 47 0.15 13.44 6.92
C LEU A 47 -0.29 12.37 5.92
N TYR A 48 -1.12 12.72 4.93
CA TYR A 48 -1.54 11.77 3.91
C TYR A 48 -0.39 11.29 3.02
N GLN A 49 0.54 12.17 2.66
CA GLN A 49 1.74 11.78 1.92
C GLN A 49 2.58 10.76 2.71
N THR A 50 2.80 11.04 3.99
CA THR A 50 3.56 10.18 4.89
C THR A 50 2.90 8.82 5.06
N LEU A 51 1.58 8.79 5.28
CA LEU A 51 0.79 7.56 5.38
C LEU A 51 0.84 6.75 4.09
N HIS A 52 0.70 7.42 2.94
CA HIS A 52 0.77 6.77 1.64
C HIS A 52 2.13 6.11 1.41
N GLU A 53 3.22 6.81 1.70
CA GLU A 53 4.56 6.26 1.58
C GLU A 53 4.82 5.10 2.55
N ALA A 54 4.42 5.25 3.82
CA ALA A 54 4.55 4.19 4.81
C ALA A 54 3.78 2.93 4.38
N GLY A 55 2.52 3.10 3.94
CA GLY A 55 1.71 2.00 3.42
C GLY A 55 2.35 1.33 2.20
N ARG A 56 2.92 2.10 1.26
CA ARG A 56 3.65 1.53 0.12
C ARG A 56 4.86 0.70 0.56
N ARG A 57 5.63 1.16 1.55
CA ARG A 57 6.79 0.42 2.07
C ARG A 57 6.34 -0.87 2.74
N GLN A 58 5.29 -0.82 3.56
CA GLN A 58 4.71 -1.98 4.22
C GLN A 58 4.22 -3.02 3.18
N LEU A 59 3.46 -2.60 2.17
CA LEU A 59 2.97 -3.50 1.13
C LEU A 59 4.10 -4.19 0.36
N ARG A 60 5.21 -3.49 0.07
CA ARG A 60 6.38 -4.13 -0.56
C ARG A 60 6.98 -5.21 0.32
N GLN A 61 7.15 -4.93 1.62
CA GLN A 61 7.68 -5.91 2.57
C GLN A 61 6.77 -7.14 2.68
N GLU A 62 5.46 -6.94 2.76
CA GLU A 62 4.49 -8.03 2.79
C GLU A 62 4.56 -8.89 1.51
N LEU A 63 4.63 -8.26 0.34
CA LEU A 63 4.77 -8.97 -0.93
C LEU A 63 6.09 -9.74 -1.03
N GLU A 64 7.21 -9.17 -0.57
CA GLU A 64 8.51 -9.85 -0.54
C GLU A 64 8.49 -11.08 0.39
N LEU A 65 7.83 -10.98 1.54
CA LEU A 65 7.64 -12.11 2.46
C LEU A 65 6.77 -13.21 1.86
N ILE A 66 5.67 -12.83 1.23
CA ILE A 66 4.78 -13.75 0.51
C ILE A 66 5.56 -14.48 -0.58
N HIS A 67 6.28 -13.73 -1.43
CA HIS A 67 7.09 -14.27 -2.51
C HIS A 67 8.14 -15.26 -1.99
N SER A 68 8.92 -14.86 -0.99
CA SER A 68 9.95 -15.69 -0.37
C SER A 68 9.39 -16.97 0.26
N ARG A 69 8.16 -16.93 0.79
CA ARG A 69 7.48 -18.13 1.31
C ARG A 69 7.04 -19.06 0.18
N PHE A 70 6.47 -18.52 -0.89
CA PHE A 70 6.08 -19.29 -2.06
C PHE A 70 7.28 -19.96 -2.75
N GLU A 71 8.39 -19.24 -2.93
CA GLU A 71 9.60 -19.80 -3.51
C GLU A 71 10.16 -20.95 -2.67
N ARG A 72 10.27 -20.77 -1.34
CA ARG A 72 10.74 -21.84 -0.43
C ARG A 72 9.84 -23.07 -0.48
N GLN A 73 8.52 -22.89 -0.49
CA GLN A 73 7.57 -23.99 -0.58
C GLN A 73 7.68 -24.72 -1.93
N THR A 74 7.84 -23.98 -3.02
CA THR A 74 7.99 -24.54 -4.37
C THR A 74 9.30 -25.31 -4.51
N ARG A 75 10.42 -24.74 -4.04
CA ARG A 75 11.72 -25.43 -3.99
C ARG A 75 11.66 -26.71 -3.14
N ARG A 76 11.02 -26.67 -1.97
CA ARG A 76 10.85 -27.86 -1.12
C ARG A 76 10.05 -28.96 -1.82
N ARG A 77 8.98 -28.62 -2.54
CA ARG A 77 8.19 -29.59 -3.34
C ARG A 77 9.01 -30.19 -4.48
N GLY A 78 9.77 -29.37 -5.21
CA GLY A 78 10.67 -29.83 -6.27
C GLY A 78 11.75 -30.77 -5.75
N TRP A 79 12.38 -30.43 -4.62
CA TRP A 79 13.35 -31.31 -3.96
C TRP A 79 12.73 -32.66 -3.56
N LEU A 80 11.57 -32.65 -2.89
CA LEU A 80 10.87 -33.88 -2.50
C LEU A 80 10.54 -34.76 -3.71
N HIS A 81 10.10 -34.17 -4.82
CA HIS A 81 9.81 -34.90 -6.05
C HIS A 81 11.07 -35.53 -6.65
N SER A 82 12.19 -34.80 -6.68
CA SER A 82 13.46 -35.34 -7.15
C SER A 82 14.03 -36.45 -6.25
N ALA A 83 13.85 -36.33 -4.93
CA ALA A 83 14.30 -37.32 -3.96
C ALA A 83 13.49 -38.62 -4.08
N THR A 84 12.17 -38.54 -4.26
CA THR A 84 11.33 -39.72 -4.46
C THR A 84 11.56 -40.38 -5.82
N GLU A 85 11.79 -39.60 -6.89
CA GLU A 85 12.25 -40.10 -8.20
C GLU A 85 13.57 -40.90 -8.07
N ASN A 86 14.57 -40.32 -7.40
CA ASN A 86 15.86 -40.99 -7.19
C ASN A 86 15.74 -42.25 -6.33
N LEU A 87 14.97 -42.20 -5.23
CA LEU A 87 14.70 -43.39 -4.42
C LEU A 87 13.96 -44.48 -5.22
N ARG A 88 13.01 -44.09 -6.08
CA ARG A 88 12.30 -45.03 -6.97
C ARG A 88 13.25 -45.68 -7.98
N ARG A 89 14.22 -44.95 -8.52
CA ARG A 89 15.25 -45.52 -9.42
C ARG A 89 16.21 -46.46 -8.68
N LEU A 90 16.60 -46.13 -7.46
CA LEU A 90 17.51 -46.96 -6.65
C LEU A 90 16.84 -48.23 -6.12
N LEU A 91 15.56 -48.14 -5.73
CA LEU A 91 14.76 -49.27 -5.24
C LEU A 91 14.11 -50.07 -6.37
N GLY A 92 13.94 -49.46 -7.54
CA GLY A 92 13.56 -50.12 -8.80
C GLY A 92 14.71 -50.95 -9.34
N LYS A 93 15.05 -52.03 -8.64
CA LYS A 93 16.05 -53.01 -9.06
C LYS A 93 15.70 -53.58 -10.44
N PRO A 94 16.69 -53.94 -11.29
CA PRO A 94 16.42 -54.57 -12.57
C PRO A 94 15.84 -55.96 -12.32
N ARG A 95 14.71 -56.26 -12.97
CA ARG A 95 14.27 -57.64 -13.20
C ARG A 95 15.36 -58.35 -14.00
N ARG A 96 16.10 -59.25 -13.36
CA ARG A 96 16.79 -60.36 -14.01
C ARG A 96 16.12 -61.64 -13.54
#